data_AF-A0A1E4H193-F1
#
_entry.id   AF-A0A1E4H193-F1
#
_cell.length_a   1.000
_cell.length_b   1.000
_cell.length_c   1.000
_cell.angle_alpha   90.00
_cell.angle_beta   90.00
_cell.angle_gamma   90.00
#
_symmetry.space_group_name_H-M   'P 1'
#
loop_
_entity.id
_entity.type
_entity.pdbx_description
1 polymer ?
#
loop_
_entity_poly.entity_id
_entity_poly.type
_entity_poly.pdbx_seq_one_letter_code
_entity_poly.pdbx_strand_id
1 'polypeptide(L)'
;MSQDQARSLLTARAVRDRAHEMLGLAEAGGLAGWRLDLSRLDAAADLTAEVVRANYPDLKVPFHARWRHFAAGGRDLWAELDKPRDRADLGRAAFDLVIPSVLLDAGAGMAWRYRDAPTGAVLARSEGLGVASLRLFESGALSSDPARPLRTDALERVDAAMLARAFQVADDNPLVGLEGRAELLRRLGAAVGRPAVLFDELAAQAAGGRLPASAILETLLARLGPIWPGRLSLGGVSLGDCWTHPDVDGYVPLHKLSQWMSYSLIEPLQWAGIEVVEIDGLTGLAEYRNGGLFVDMGVLALADPADAARAHPVDGPLVVGWRALTVALLDRIAPRVRERLGVSADAFPLARVLEGGTWAAGRRIARERRADGGPPIAVLSDGTVF
;
A
#
# COMPACT_ATOMS: atom_id res chain seq x y z
N MET A 1 -9.80 -5.62 28.45
CA MET A 1 -10.13 -4.84 27.23
C MET A 1 -10.78 -5.79 26.22
N SER A 2 -11.89 -5.39 25.59
CA SER A 2 -12.79 -6.29 24.84
C SER A 2 -12.39 -6.45 23.36
N GLN A 3 -12.86 -7.51 22.71
CA GLN A 3 -12.74 -7.69 21.25
C GLN A 3 -13.40 -6.56 20.45
N ASP A 4 -14.45 -5.95 20.99
CA ASP A 4 -15.13 -4.82 20.34
C ASP A 4 -14.25 -3.58 20.25
N GLN A 5 -13.43 -3.33 21.30
CA GLN A 5 -12.43 -2.28 21.26
C GLN A 5 -11.33 -2.56 20.23
N ALA A 6 -10.98 -3.83 20.01
CA ALA A 6 -10.02 -4.18 18.97
C ALA A 6 -10.61 -3.92 17.58
N ARG A 7 -11.85 -4.36 17.34
CA ARG A 7 -12.56 -4.16 16.07
C ARG A 7 -12.77 -2.70 15.72
N SER A 8 -12.99 -1.82 16.70
CA SER A 8 -13.11 -0.38 16.42
C SER A 8 -11.83 0.23 15.84
N LEU A 9 -10.65 -0.34 16.13
CA LEU A 9 -9.36 0.07 15.57
C LEU A 9 -9.08 -0.49 14.18
N LEU A 10 -9.88 -1.44 13.69
CA LEU A 10 -9.70 -2.13 12.41
C LEU A 10 -10.54 -1.49 11.29
N THR A 11 -10.53 -0.16 11.21
CA THR A 11 -11.34 0.60 10.24
C THR A 11 -10.56 1.78 9.66
N ALA A 12 -10.94 2.22 8.45
CA ALA A 12 -10.37 3.43 7.84
C ALA A 12 -10.70 4.68 8.66
N ARG A 13 -11.88 4.69 9.29
CA ARG A 13 -12.32 5.75 10.21
C ARG A 13 -11.36 5.89 11.39
N ALA A 14 -11.00 4.80 12.07
CA ALA A 14 -10.09 4.86 13.21
C ALA A 14 -8.70 5.37 12.82
N VAL A 15 -8.19 4.97 11.64
CA VAL A 15 -6.93 5.50 11.09
C VAL A 15 -7.04 7.01 10.89
N ARG A 16 -8.13 7.47 10.25
CA ARG A 16 -8.35 8.89 9.97
C ARG A 16 -8.50 9.70 11.26
N ASP A 17 -9.39 9.29 12.16
CA ASP A 17 -9.68 10.02 13.39
C ASP A 17 -8.41 10.20 14.23
N ARG A 18 -7.61 9.15 14.40
CA ARG A 18 -6.34 9.22 15.13
C ARG A 18 -5.27 10.02 14.39
N ALA A 19 -5.19 9.92 13.07
CA ALA A 19 -4.27 10.75 12.28
C ALA A 19 -4.58 12.26 12.42
N HIS A 20 -5.86 12.64 12.40
CA HIS A 20 -6.27 14.04 12.59
C HIS A 20 -6.09 14.51 14.04
N GLU A 21 -6.26 13.63 15.04
CA GLU A 21 -5.89 13.92 16.43
C GLU A 21 -4.40 14.27 16.55
N MET A 22 -3.53 13.47 15.93
CA MET A 22 -2.08 13.73 15.90
C MET A 22 -1.71 15.00 15.11
N LEU A 23 -2.46 15.31 14.04
CA LEU A 23 -2.30 16.59 13.34
C LEU A 23 -2.67 17.77 14.23
N GLY A 24 -3.76 17.69 15.00
CA GLY A 24 -4.15 18.71 15.97
C GLY A 24 -3.08 18.95 17.04
N LEU A 25 -2.43 17.88 17.53
CA LEU A 25 -1.28 18.00 18.44
C LEU A 25 -0.09 18.70 17.79
N ALA A 26 0.21 18.41 16.52
CA ALA A 26 1.29 19.07 15.78
C ALA A 26 0.97 20.54 15.49
N GLU A 27 -0.28 20.89 15.18
CA GLU A 27 -0.76 22.28 15.03
C GLU A 27 -0.61 23.07 16.34
N ALA A 28 -0.80 22.42 17.50
CA ALA A 28 -0.55 23.00 18.82
C ALA A 28 0.94 23.01 19.25
N GLY A 29 1.85 22.47 18.43
CA GLY A 29 3.28 22.36 18.74
C GLY A 29 3.61 21.29 19.81
N GLY A 30 2.69 20.37 20.09
CA GLY A 30 2.80 19.37 21.15
C GLY A 30 3.21 17.98 20.68
N LEU A 31 3.33 17.73 19.37
CA LEU A 31 3.71 16.40 18.88
C LEU A 31 5.23 16.19 18.89
N ALA A 32 5.69 15.21 19.66
CA ALA A 32 7.10 14.88 19.82
C ALA A 32 7.78 14.59 18.47
N GLY A 33 8.98 15.16 18.29
CA GLY A 33 9.82 14.96 17.11
C GLY A 33 9.45 15.81 15.89
N TRP A 34 8.30 16.49 15.89
CA TRP A 34 7.79 17.19 14.69
C TRP A 34 7.40 18.64 14.95
N ARG A 35 7.66 19.48 13.94
CA ARG A 35 7.12 20.83 13.78
C ARG A 35 6.34 20.88 12.48
N LEU A 36 5.20 21.57 12.50
CA LEU A 36 4.28 21.69 11.37
C LEU A 36 4.28 23.14 10.84
N ASP A 37 4.43 23.30 9.53
CA ASP A 37 4.26 24.58 8.83
C ASP A 37 3.26 24.42 7.68
N LEU A 38 1.98 24.67 7.98
CA LEU A 38 0.91 24.57 6.98
C LEU A 38 0.99 25.66 5.90
N SER A 39 1.78 26.72 6.09
CA SER A 39 1.99 27.74 5.03
C SER A 39 2.71 27.17 3.80
N ARG A 40 3.39 26.02 3.97
CA ARG A 40 4.07 25.30 2.88
C ARG A 40 3.15 24.34 2.12
N LEU A 41 1.94 24.10 2.61
CA LEU A 41 1.05 23.08 2.04
C LEU A 41 0.61 23.43 0.61
N ASP A 42 0.44 24.72 0.31
CA ASP A 42 0.05 25.16 -1.03
C ASP A 42 1.16 24.92 -2.06
N ALA A 43 2.43 25.14 -1.69
CA ALA A 43 3.56 24.83 -2.55
C ALA A 43 3.68 23.32 -2.81
N ALA A 44 3.42 22.48 -1.79
CA ALA A 44 3.35 21.03 -1.98
C ALA A 44 2.21 20.62 -2.93
N ALA A 45 1.06 21.30 -2.85
CA ALA A 45 -0.07 21.07 -3.75
C ALA A 45 0.23 21.52 -5.19
N ASP A 46 0.96 22.63 -5.38
CA ASP A 46 1.43 23.11 -6.69
C ASP A 46 2.31 22.06 -7.36
N LEU A 47 3.36 21.59 -6.66
CA LEU A 47 4.25 20.54 -7.17
C LEU A 47 3.47 19.26 -7.49
N THR A 48 2.54 18.87 -6.61
CA THR A 48 1.71 17.69 -6.83
C THR A 48 0.86 17.81 -8.09
N ALA A 49 0.19 18.96 -8.30
CA ALA A 49 -0.62 19.20 -9.49
C ALA A 49 0.23 19.30 -10.77
N GLU A 50 1.42 19.90 -10.70
CA GLU A 50 2.40 19.92 -11.80
C GLU A 50 2.77 18.50 -12.22
N VAL A 51 3.12 17.64 -11.27
CA VAL A 51 3.49 16.25 -11.52
C VAL A 51 2.33 15.44 -12.09
N VAL A 52 1.10 15.64 -11.59
CA VAL A 52 -0.09 15.01 -12.17
C VAL A 52 -0.24 15.39 -13.65
N ARG A 53 -0.16 16.68 -14.00
CA ARG A 53 -0.29 17.14 -15.39
C ARG A 53 0.82 16.62 -16.29
N ALA A 54 2.05 16.54 -15.78
CA ALA A 54 3.18 16.02 -16.53
C ALA A 54 3.03 14.53 -16.85
N ASN A 55 2.56 13.75 -15.89
CA ASN A 55 2.42 12.29 -16.05
C ASN A 55 1.10 11.90 -16.74
N TYR A 56 0.03 12.68 -16.55
CA TYR A 56 -1.31 12.42 -17.06
C TYR A 56 -1.92 13.72 -17.63
N PRO A 57 -1.52 14.15 -18.84
CA PRO A 57 -2.02 15.38 -19.45
C PRO A 57 -3.53 15.42 -19.65
N ASP A 58 -4.18 14.26 -19.78
CA ASP A 58 -5.63 14.11 -19.91
C ASP A 58 -6.36 13.92 -18.56
N LEU A 59 -5.62 13.97 -17.45
CA LEU A 59 -6.07 13.76 -16.07
C LEU A 59 -6.73 12.40 -15.82
N LYS A 60 -6.54 11.40 -16.69
CA LYS A 60 -6.99 10.02 -16.48
C LYS A 60 -5.99 9.23 -15.62
N VAL A 61 -5.82 9.69 -14.39
CA VAL A 61 -4.91 9.07 -13.42
C VAL A 61 -5.56 7.79 -12.88
N PRO A 62 -4.97 6.59 -12.99
CA PRO A 62 -5.52 5.38 -12.40
C PRO A 62 -5.46 5.42 -10.86
N PHE A 63 -6.08 4.44 -10.19
CA PHE A 63 -5.91 4.32 -8.74
C PHE A 63 -4.47 3.94 -8.38
N HIS A 64 -4.00 4.39 -7.21
CA HIS A 64 -2.73 3.96 -6.65
C HIS A 64 -2.81 2.51 -6.19
N ALA A 65 -2.59 1.60 -7.14
CA ALA A 65 -2.90 0.18 -7.02
C ALA A 65 -1.78 -0.68 -7.60
N ARG A 66 -1.72 -1.94 -7.16
CA ARG A 66 -0.71 -2.90 -7.62
C ARG A 66 -0.74 -3.14 -9.12
N TRP A 67 -1.89 -2.99 -9.78
CA TRP A 67 -2.08 -3.19 -11.22
C TRP A 67 -1.10 -2.42 -12.10
N ARG A 68 -0.64 -1.24 -11.65
CA ARG A 68 0.33 -0.43 -12.40
C ARG A 68 1.72 -1.08 -12.49
N HIS A 69 2.02 -2.03 -11.61
CA HIS A 69 3.27 -2.78 -11.57
C HIS A 69 3.20 -4.09 -12.38
N PHE A 70 2.06 -4.39 -13.02
CA PHE A 70 1.92 -5.49 -13.98
C PHE A 70 2.15 -5.04 -15.43
N ALA A 71 2.84 -3.91 -15.60
CA ALA A 71 3.23 -3.40 -16.90
C ALA A 71 4.76 -3.39 -17.05
N ALA A 72 5.26 -3.80 -18.21
CA ALA A 72 6.68 -3.81 -18.54
C ALA A 72 6.90 -3.58 -20.04
N GLY A 73 7.90 -2.76 -20.39
CA GLY A 73 8.20 -2.46 -21.80
C GLY A 73 7.03 -1.83 -22.57
N GLY A 74 6.17 -1.05 -21.88
CA GLY A 74 4.98 -0.43 -22.47
C GLY A 74 3.80 -1.39 -22.69
N ARG A 75 3.88 -2.63 -22.20
CA ARG A 75 2.84 -3.66 -22.31
C ARG A 75 2.11 -3.83 -20.98
N ASP A 76 0.79 -4.00 -21.05
CA ASP A 76 -0.03 -4.43 -19.91
C ASP A 76 -0.07 -5.97 -19.89
N LEU A 77 0.74 -6.58 -19.01
CA LEU A 77 0.91 -8.02 -18.98
C LEU A 77 -0.34 -8.73 -18.44
N TRP A 78 -1.09 -8.10 -17.54
CA TRP A 78 -2.37 -8.65 -17.08
C TRP A 78 -3.39 -8.68 -18.23
N ALA A 79 -3.47 -7.62 -19.04
CA ALA A 79 -4.39 -7.57 -20.18
C ALA A 79 -4.12 -8.67 -21.21
N GLU A 80 -2.84 -9.02 -21.43
CA GLU A 80 -2.40 -10.04 -22.39
C GLU A 80 -2.69 -11.49 -21.97
N LEU A 81 -2.96 -11.75 -20.70
CA LEU A 81 -3.24 -13.11 -20.23
C LEU A 81 -4.55 -13.69 -20.75
N ASP A 82 -4.55 -14.99 -21.04
CA ASP A 82 -5.78 -15.75 -21.25
C ASP A 82 -6.47 -15.97 -19.90
N LYS A 83 -7.55 -15.22 -19.67
CA LYS A 83 -8.25 -15.12 -18.38
C LYS A 83 -9.64 -15.73 -18.48
N PRO A 84 -10.26 -16.14 -17.35
CA PRO A 84 -11.66 -16.55 -17.33
C PRO A 84 -12.56 -15.48 -17.98
N ARG A 85 -13.50 -15.92 -18.81
CA ARG A 85 -14.48 -15.04 -19.47
C ARG A 85 -15.63 -14.64 -18.55
N ASP A 86 -15.97 -15.51 -17.60
CA ASP A 86 -16.96 -15.19 -16.57
C ASP A 86 -16.42 -14.06 -15.67
N ARG A 87 -17.28 -13.08 -15.39
CA ARG A 87 -16.90 -11.86 -14.66
C ARG A 87 -16.52 -12.15 -13.22
N ALA A 88 -17.21 -13.09 -12.56
CA ALA A 88 -16.91 -13.46 -11.18
C ALA A 88 -15.61 -14.26 -11.13
N ASP A 89 -15.39 -15.19 -12.06
CA ASP A 89 -14.13 -15.92 -12.13
C ASP A 89 -12.93 -15.03 -12.49
N LEU A 90 -13.11 -14.00 -13.32
CA LEU A 90 -12.11 -12.97 -13.55
C LEU A 90 -11.77 -12.23 -12.25
N GLY A 91 -12.78 -11.83 -11.47
CA GLY A 91 -12.60 -11.20 -10.16
C GLY A 91 -11.83 -12.09 -9.18
N ARG A 92 -12.18 -13.38 -9.10
CA ARG A 92 -11.48 -14.37 -8.27
C ARG A 92 -10.01 -14.54 -8.66
N ALA A 93 -9.73 -14.69 -9.97
CA ALA A 93 -8.36 -14.81 -10.46
C ALA A 93 -7.54 -13.53 -10.17
N ALA A 94 -8.17 -12.36 -10.28
CA ALA A 94 -7.52 -11.09 -9.95
C ALA A 94 -7.18 -10.99 -8.45
N PHE A 95 -8.06 -11.44 -7.55
CA PHE A 95 -7.79 -11.51 -6.11
C PHE A 95 -6.66 -12.50 -5.78
N ASP A 96 -6.67 -13.67 -6.42
CA ASP A 96 -5.61 -14.68 -6.28
C ASP A 96 -4.22 -14.18 -6.70
N LEU A 97 -4.15 -13.26 -7.67
CA LEU A 97 -2.91 -12.61 -8.07
C LEU A 97 -2.52 -11.47 -7.12
N VAL A 98 -3.44 -10.52 -6.91
CA VAL A 98 -3.07 -9.21 -6.40
C VAL A 98 -2.77 -9.24 -4.89
N ILE A 99 -3.45 -10.10 -4.12
CA ILE A 99 -3.23 -10.22 -2.67
C ILE A 99 -1.81 -10.74 -2.39
N PRO A 100 -1.38 -11.92 -2.90
CA PRO A 100 0.01 -12.36 -2.75
C PRO A 100 1.02 -11.36 -3.30
N SER A 101 0.72 -10.73 -4.44
CA SER A 101 1.62 -9.76 -5.07
C SER A 101 1.86 -8.52 -4.21
N VAL A 102 0.84 -8.01 -3.52
CA VAL A 102 0.99 -6.91 -2.56
C VAL A 102 1.80 -7.34 -1.32
N LEU A 103 1.56 -8.54 -0.80
CA LEU A 103 2.31 -9.08 0.36
C LEU A 103 3.79 -9.32 0.04
N LEU A 104 4.11 -9.69 -1.20
CA LEU A 104 5.48 -9.91 -1.67
C LEU A 104 6.25 -8.60 -1.91
N ASP A 105 5.58 -7.45 -1.92
CA ASP A 105 6.18 -6.14 -2.18
C ASP A 105 7.00 -5.60 -0.99
N ALA A 106 7.57 -6.47 -0.14
CA ALA A 106 8.29 -6.23 1.13
C ALA A 106 9.66 -5.53 1.05
N GLY A 107 9.84 -4.63 0.06
CA GLY A 107 11.10 -3.90 -0.16
C GLY A 107 12.20 -4.81 -0.75
N ALA A 108 12.60 -4.56 -1.99
CA ALA A 108 13.53 -5.47 -2.69
C ALA A 108 15.02 -5.32 -2.28
N GLY A 109 15.36 -4.28 -1.52
CA GLY A 109 16.72 -3.77 -1.46
C GLY A 109 17.13 -3.02 -2.74
N MET A 110 18.28 -2.36 -2.71
CA MET A 110 18.77 -1.54 -3.84
C MET A 110 19.47 -2.36 -4.93
N ALA A 111 19.97 -3.54 -4.59
CA ALA A 111 20.75 -4.40 -5.50
C ALA A 111 19.87 -5.26 -6.40
N TRP A 112 18.78 -5.82 -5.87
CA TRP A 112 17.94 -6.77 -6.59
C TRP A 112 17.38 -6.22 -7.91
N ARG A 113 17.42 -7.06 -8.95
CA ARG A 113 16.84 -6.82 -10.28
C ARG A 113 16.03 -8.04 -10.73
N TYR A 114 14.98 -7.79 -11.50
CA TYR A 114 14.20 -8.82 -12.17
C TYR A 114 14.31 -8.67 -13.69
N ARG A 115 14.69 -9.74 -14.38
CA ARG A 115 14.72 -9.78 -15.84
C ARG A 115 13.52 -10.53 -16.37
N ASP A 116 12.60 -9.83 -17.02
CA ASP A 116 11.45 -10.47 -17.67
C ASP A 116 11.82 -10.85 -19.11
N ALA A 117 12.10 -12.13 -19.36
CA ALA A 117 12.55 -12.59 -20.67
C ALA A 117 11.57 -12.28 -21.83
N PRO A 118 10.24 -12.43 -21.68
CA PRO A 118 9.28 -12.14 -22.76
C PRO A 118 9.22 -10.66 -23.18
N THR A 119 9.52 -9.72 -22.28
CA THR A 119 9.53 -8.28 -22.60
C THR A 119 10.95 -7.72 -22.80
N GLY A 120 11.98 -8.46 -22.37
CA GLY A 120 13.37 -7.98 -22.32
C GLY A 120 13.63 -6.94 -21.23
N ALA A 121 12.64 -6.59 -20.41
CA ALA A 121 12.76 -5.56 -19.39
C ALA A 121 13.65 -6.01 -18.22
N VAL A 122 14.44 -5.08 -17.69
CA VAL A 122 15.15 -5.23 -16.41
C VAL A 122 14.53 -4.25 -15.42
N LEU A 123 13.91 -4.78 -14.40
CA LEU A 123 13.11 -4.04 -13.44
C LEU A 123 13.74 -4.16 -12.04
N ALA A 124 13.37 -3.26 -11.13
CA ALA A 124 13.83 -3.24 -9.75
C ALA A 124 12.68 -2.83 -8.84
N ARG A 125 12.87 -2.93 -7.51
CA ARG A 125 11.92 -2.43 -6.51
C ARG A 125 10.50 -3.00 -6.75
N SER A 126 9.47 -2.22 -6.41
CA SER A 126 8.07 -2.64 -6.52
C SER A 126 7.64 -3.00 -7.94
N GLU A 127 8.18 -2.30 -8.95
CA GLU A 127 7.95 -2.59 -10.37
C GLU A 127 8.45 -3.99 -10.74
N GLY A 128 9.67 -4.35 -10.34
CA GLY A 128 10.21 -5.69 -10.56
C GLY A 128 9.49 -6.78 -9.75
N LEU A 129 9.16 -6.49 -8.48
CA LEU A 129 8.39 -7.42 -7.64
C LEU A 129 7.01 -7.68 -8.23
N GLY A 130 6.38 -6.68 -8.86
CA GLY A 130 5.08 -6.81 -9.53
C GLY A 130 5.12 -7.82 -10.65
N VAL A 131 6.07 -7.66 -11.57
CA VAL A 131 6.23 -8.57 -12.70
C VAL A 131 6.65 -9.96 -12.23
N ALA A 132 7.56 -10.07 -11.26
CA ALA A 132 7.96 -11.37 -10.69
C ALA A 132 6.77 -12.12 -10.06
N SER A 133 5.93 -11.44 -9.28
CA SER A 133 4.71 -12.03 -8.71
C SER A 133 3.71 -12.45 -9.79
N LEU A 134 3.55 -11.65 -10.84
CA LEU A 134 2.69 -12.02 -11.97
C LEU A 134 3.21 -13.27 -12.68
N ARG A 135 4.51 -13.35 -13.01
CA ARG A 135 5.09 -14.53 -13.65
C ARG A 135 5.02 -15.79 -12.79
N LEU A 136 5.18 -15.66 -11.46
CA LEU A 136 4.97 -16.75 -10.51
C LEU A 136 3.53 -17.27 -10.54
N PHE A 137 2.55 -16.37 -10.62
CA PHE A 137 1.14 -16.72 -10.73
C PHE A 137 0.81 -17.38 -12.08
N GLU A 138 1.28 -16.79 -13.18
CA GLU A 138 1.10 -17.31 -14.55
C GLU A 138 1.67 -18.72 -14.73
N SER A 139 2.76 -19.06 -14.04
CA SER A 139 3.37 -20.39 -14.13
C SER A 139 2.52 -21.49 -13.48
N GLY A 140 1.44 -21.15 -12.77
CA GLY A 140 0.60 -22.09 -12.02
C GLY A 140 1.26 -22.64 -10.76
N ALA A 141 2.41 -22.09 -10.33
CA ALA A 141 3.15 -22.61 -9.17
C ALA A 141 2.39 -22.45 -7.85
N LEU A 142 1.43 -21.51 -7.80
CA LEU A 142 0.56 -21.27 -6.64
C LEU A 142 -0.76 -22.06 -6.72
N SER A 143 -0.98 -22.82 -7.80
CA SER A 143 -2.17 -23.64 -8.00
C SER A 143 -1.91 -25.10 -7.65
N SER A 144 -2.91 -25.72 -7.04
CA SER A 144 -2.99 -27.16 -6.83
C SER A 144 -3.43 -27.95 -8.08
N ASP A 145 -3.90 -27.26 -9.13
CA ASP A 145 -4.48 -27.84 -10.34
C ASP A 145 -3.82 -27.26 -11.61
N PRO A 146 -2.98 -28.03 -12.32
CA PRO A 146 -2.31 -27.59 -13.54
C PRO A 146 -3.24 -27.15 -14.67
N ALA A 147 -4.50 -27.60 -14.68
CA ALA A 147 -5.48 -27.18 -15.68
C ALA A 147 -6.08 -25.79 -15.37
N ARG A 148 -5.82 -25.24 -14.18
CA ARG A 148 -6.34 -23.95 -13.71
C ARG A 148 -5.21 -23.11 -13.09
N PRO A 149 -4.21 -22.69 -13.89
CA PRO A 149 -2.99 -22.07 -13.39
C PRO A 149 -3.22 -20.72 -12.70
N LEU A 150 -4.28 -19.99 -13.07
CA LEU A 150 -4.62 -18.69 -12.48
C LEU A 150 -5.39 -18.85 -11.14
N ARG A 151 -4.81 -19.60 -10.21
CA ARG A 151 -5.31 -19.83 -8.85
C ARG A 151 -4.19 -19.80 -7.83
N THR A 152 -4.54 -19.39 -6.61
CA THR A 152 -3.63 -19.37 -5.46
C THR A 152 -4.19 -20.21 -4.32
N ASP A 153 -4.22 -21.54 -4.51
CA ASP A 153 -4.78 -22.52 -3.56
C ASP A 153 -3.78 -23.59 -3.11
N ALA A 154 -2.48 -23.38 -3.37
CA ALA A 154 -1.37 -24.23 -2.92
C ALA A 154 -0.32 -23.44 -2.11
N LEU A 155 -0.74 -22.41 -1.37
CA LEU A 155 0.15 -21.52 -0.62
C LEU A 155 0.94 -22.23 0.47
N GLU A 156 0.45 -23.36 1.00
CA GLU A 156 1.14 -24.18 1.99
C GLU A 156 2.49 -24.74 1.48
N ARG A 157 2.66 -24.81 0.16
CA ARG A 157 3.86 -25.34 -0.52
C ARG A 157 4.92 -24.27 -0.80
N VAL A 158 4.61 -23.00 -0.54
CA VAL A 158 5.53 -21.90 -0.81
C VAL A 158 6.67 -21.93 0.21
N ASP A 159 7.90 -22.00 -0.29
CA ASP A 159 9.12 -21.89 0.48
C ASP A 159 10.07 -20.84 -0.10
N ALA A 160 11.14 -20.54 0.64
CA ALA A 160 12.13 -19.56 0.21
C ALA A 160 12.81 -19.97 -1.11
N ALA A 161 13.00 -21.27 -1.38
CA ALA A 161 13.63 -21.75 -2.60
C ALA A 161 12.75 -21.56 -3.85
N MET A 162 11.43 -21.75 -3.72
CA MET A 162 10.44 -21.45 -4.75
C MET A 162 10.45 -19.97 -5.08
N LEU A 163 10.40 -19.11 -4.06
CA LEU A 163 10.48 -17.66 -4.27
C LEU A 163 11.84 -17.24 -4.84
N ALA A 164 12.95 -17.83 -4.39
CA ALA A 164 14.28 -17.57 -4.93
C ALA A 164 14.32 -17.78 -6.44
N ARG A 165 13.83 -18.93 -6.91
CA ARG A 165 13.78 -19.25 -8.35
C ARG A 165 12.89 -18.27 -9.11
N ALA A 166 11.67 -18.03 -8.61
CA ALA A 166 10.72 -17.16 -9.28
C ALA A 166 11.15 -15.69 -9.32
N PHE A 167 11.88 -15.24 -8.29
CA PHE A 167 12.36 -13.86 -8.14
C PHE A 167 13.83 -13.71 -8.56
N GLN A 168 14.43 -14.75 -9.16
CA GLN A 168 15.81 -14.73 -9.67
C GLN A 168 16.85 -14.36 -8.60
N VAL A 169 16.64 -14.78 -7.37
CA VAL A 169 17.55 -14.51 -6.24
C VAL A 169 18.80 -15.36 -6.38
N ALA A 170 19.95 -14.70 -6.30
CA ALA A 170 21.28 -15.29 -6.33
C ALA A 170 22.25 -14.43 -5.49
N ASP A 171 23.47 -14.90 -5.27
CA ASP A 171 24.48 -14.18 -4.48
C ASP A 171 24.79 -12.78 -5.05
N ASP A 172 24.79 -12.64 -6.38
CA ASP A 172 24.99 -11.38 -7.11
C ASP A 172 23.69 -10.61 -7.38
N ASN A 173 22.54 -11.18 -7.00
CA ASN A 173 21.21 -10.58 -7.12
C ASN A 173 20.35 -10.82 -5.86
N PRO A 174 20.76 -10.32 -4.68
CA PRO A 174 20.14 -10.67 -3.42
C PRO A 174 18.80 -9.95 -3.23
N LEU A 175 17.78 -10.67 -2.76
CA LEU A 175 16.49 -10.13 -2.33
C LEU A 175 16.36 -10.21 -0.81
N VAL A 176 16.16 -9.07 -0.16
CA VAL A 176 16.04 -8.98 1.30
C VAL A 176 14.73 -9.61 1.78
N GLY A 177 14.77 -10.41 2.86
CA GLY A 177 13.57 -10.91 3.55
C GLY A 177 12.81 -12.00 2.79
N LEU A 178 13.53 -12.91 2.13
CA LEU A 178 12.94 -13.98 1.33
C LEU A 178 12.18 -15.01 2.18
N GLU A 179 12.75 -15.41 3.32
CA GLU A 179 12.14 -16.35 4.27
C GLU A 179 10.85 -15.77 4.86
N GLY A 180 10.88 -14.48 5.23
CA GLY A 180 9.71 -13.77 5.73
C GLY A 180 8.57 -13.71 4.71
N ARG A 181 8.88 -13.54 3.42
CA ARG A 181 7.90 -13.57 2.33
C ARG A 181 7.26 -14.94 2.16
N ALA A 182 8.05 -16.01 2.16
CA ALA A 182 7.53 -17.36 2.04
C ALA A 182 6.62 -17.70 3.23
N GLU A 183 7.05 -17.35 4.45
CA GLU A 183 6.25 -17.53 5.66
C GLU A 183 4.94 -16.73 5.62
N LEU A 184 4.97 -15.47 5.18
CA LEU A 184 3.78 -14.64 5.05
C LEU A 184 2.76 -15.23 4.08
N LEU A 185 3.22 -15.80 2.96
CA LEU A 185 2.35 -16.48 1.99
C LEU A 185 1.75 -17.78 2.56
N ARG A 186 2.53 -18.57 3.31
CA ARG A 186 1.97 -19.75 3.99
C ARG A 186 0.93 -19.37 5.03
N ARG A 187 1.16 -18.28 5.79
CA ARG A 187 0.18 -17.75 6.74
C ARG A 187 -1.09 -17.24 6.07
N LEU A 188 -0.97 -16.63 4.89
CA LEU A 188 -2.13 -16.28 4.06
C LEU A 188 -2.93 -17.56 3.72
N GLY A 189 -2.27 -18.61 3.24
CA GLY A 189 -2.90 -19.91 2.98
C GLY A 189 -3.61 -20.49 4.21
N ALA A 190 -2.97 -20.42 5.38
CA ALA A 190 -3.59 -20.88 6.63
C ALA A 190 -4.80 -20.02 7.06
N ALA A 191 -4.79 -18.72 6.78
CA ALA A 191 -5.84 -17.79 7.21
C ALA A 191 -7.08 -17.80 6.31
N VAL A 192 -6.91 -17.99 5.00
CA VAL A 192 -8.02 -17.89 4.04
C VAL A 192 -8.14 -19.07 3.08
N GLY A 193 -7.21 -20.03 3.10
CA GLY A 193 -7.12 -21.12 2.11
C GLY A 193 -6.69 -20.58 0.75
N ARG A 194 -7.64 -19.96 0.05
CA ARG A 194 -7.47 -19.31 -1.26
C ARG A 194 -7.88 -17.84 -1.18
N PRO A 195 -7.04 -16.88 -1.61
CA PRO A 195 -7.36 -15.44 -1.54
C PRO A 195 -8.68 -15.04 -2.23
N ALA A 196 -9.08 -15.74 -3.30
CA ALA A 196 -10.37 -15.54 -3.97
C ALA A 196 -11.60 -15.64 -3.06
N VAL A 197 -11.53 -16.28 -1.89
CA VAL A 197 -12.67 -16.31 -0.94
C VAL A 197 -13.08 -14.90 -0.49
N LEU A 198 -12.10 -13.98 -0.42
CA LEU A 198 -12.35 -12.58 -0.06
C LEU A 198 -13.11 -11.83 -1.15
N PHE A 199 -12.98 -12.24 -2.42
CA PHE A 199 -13.81 -11.71 -3.50
C PHE A 199 -15.28 -12.08 -3.28
N ASP A 200 -15.55 -13.36 -2.99
CA ASP A 200 -16.90 -13.86 -2.79
C ASP A 200 -17.57 -13.21 -1.55
N GLU A 201 -16.81 -13.00 -0.48
CA GLU A 201 -17.28 -12.29 0.72
C GLU A 201 -17.63 -10.83 0.46
N LEU A 202 -16.79 -10.11 -0.29
CA LEU A 202 -17.05 -8.71 -0.64
C LEU A 202 -18.21 -8.59 -1.64
N ALA A 203 -18.31 -9.52 -2.58
CA ALA A 203 -19.44 -9.59 -3.50
C ALA A 203 -20.76 -9.82 -2.77
N ALA A 204 -20.77 -10.68 -1.74
CA ALA A 204 -21.95 -10.93 -0.91
C ALA A 204 -22.35 -9.73 -0.03
N GLN A 205 -21.40 -8.83 0.29
CA GLN A 205 -21.68 -7.59 1.02
C GLN A 205 -22.26 -6.48 0.13
N ALA A 206 -22.19 -6.62 -1.19
CA ALA A 206 -22.67 -5.59 -2.11
C ALA A 206 -24.21 -5.50 -2.08
N ALA A 207 -24.74 -4.33 -1.70
CA ALA A 207 -26.17 -4.06 -1.69
C ALA A 207 -26.58 -3.38 -3.01
N GLY A 208 -27.47 -4.00 -3.78
CA GLY A 208 -27.87 -3.47 -5.08
C GLY A 208 -26.71 -3.33 -6.07
N GLY A 209 -25.70 -4.19 -5.97
CA GLY A 209 -24.49 -4.14 -6.80
C GLY A 209 -23.47 -3.07 -6.40
N ARG A 210 -23.68 -2.37 -5.27
CA ARG A 210 -22.80 -1.30 -4.78
C ARG A 210 -22.10 -1.73 -3.49
N LEU A 211 -20.81 -1.40 -3.36
CA LEU A 211 -20.00 -1.72 -2.19
C LEU A 211 -19.20 -0.49 -1.73
N PRO A 212 -19.36 -0.01 -0.49
CA PRO A 212 -18.50 1.05 0.05
C PRO A 212 -17.04 0.62 0.09
N ALA A 213 -16.11 1.49 -0.31
CA ALA A 213 -14.69 1.17 -0.35
C ALA A 213 -14.10 0.79 1.03
N SER A 214 -14.66 1.34 2.13
CA SER A 214 -14.24 0.99 3.49
C SER A 214 -14.50 -0.47 3.85
N ALA A 215 -15.56 -1.08 3.32
CA ALA A 215 -15.90 -2.48 3.57
C ALA A 215 -14.80 -3.44 3.07
N ILE A 216 -14.07 -3.04 2.02
CA ILE A 216 -12.90 -3.77 1.53
C ILE A 216 -11.82 -3.81 2.62
N LEU A 217 -11.44 -2.65 3.17
CA LEU A 217 -10.42 -2.59 4.21
C LEU A 217 -10.84 -3.35 5.47
N GLU A 218 -12.08 -3.15 5.93
CA GLU A 218 -12.59 -3.81 7.14
C GLU A 218 -12.57 -5.33 6.99
N THR A 219 -12.96 -5.85 5.83
CA THR A 219 -12.87 -7.28 5.51
C THR A 219 -11.41 -7.75 5.54
N LEU A 220 -10.50 -7.02 4.89
CA LEU A 220 -9.07 -7.37 4.89
C LEU A 220 -8.48 -7.37 6.30
N LEU A 221 -8.78 -6.37 7.13
CA LEU A 221 -8.26 -6.29 8.49
C LEU A 221 -8.80 -7.41 9.38
N ALA A 222 -10.08 -7.74 9.26
CA ALA A 222 -10.68 -8.85 9.99
C ALA A 222 -10.09 -10.21 9.56
N ARG A 223 -9.84 -10.41 8.26
CA ARG A 223 -9.42 -11.72 7.71
C ARG A 223 -7.93 -11.94 7.72
N LEU A 224 -7.15 -10.88 7.53
CA LEU A 224 -5.69 -10.97 7.41
C LEU A 224 -4.96 -10.62 8.71
N GLY A 225 -5.65 -10.21 9.78
CA GLY A 225 -5.03 -9.98 11.10
C GLY A 225 -4.04 -11.08 11.56
N PRO A 226 -4.38 -12.39 11.43
CA PRO A 226 -3.50 -13.49 11.83
C PRO A 226 -2.22 -13.67 10.99
N ILE A 227 -2.13 -13.09 9.79
CA ILE A 227 -0.96 -13.31 8.92
C ILE A 227 0.27 -12.54 9.40
N TRP A 228 0.05 -11.46 10.16
CA TRP A 228 1.11 -10.53 10.58
C TRP A 228 1.85 -11.04 11.83
N PRO A 229 3.17 -11.29 11.76
CA PRO A 229 3.95 -11.69 12.91
C PRO A 229 4.17 -10.52 13.88
N GLY A 230 4.21 -10.82 15.18
CA GLY A 230 4.66 -9.87 16.21
C GLY A 230 3.81 -8.61 16.39
N ARG A 231 2.53 -8.63 16.02
CA ARG A 231 1.65 -7.46 16.15
C ARG A 231 0.98 -7.37 17.52
N LEU A 232 0.70 -6.14 17.95
CA LEU A 232 -0.11 -5.86 19.13
C LEU A 232 -1.43 -6.61 19.03
N SER A 233 -1.90 -7.16 20.14
CA SER A 233 -3.16 -7.89 20.21
C SER A 233 -4.01 -7.36 21.36
N LEU A 234 -5.31 -7.20 21.11
CA LEU A 234 -6.27 -6.74 22.10
C LEU A 234 -7.45 -7.70 22.16
N GLY A 235 -7.70 -8.30 23.33
CA GLY A 235 -8.76 -9.30 23.48
C GLY A 235 -8.58 -10.54 22.59
N GLY A 236 -7.35 -10.88 22.22
CA GLY A 236 -7.02 -11.98 21.30
C GLY A 236 -7.13 -11.62 19.80
N VAL A 237 -7.47 -10.38 19.47
CA VAL A 237 -7.53 -9.89 18.09
C VAL A 237 -6.23 -9.15 17.75
N SER A 238 -5.53 -9.59 16.69
CA SER A 238 -4.38 -8.89 16.15
C SER A 238 -4.79 -7.51 15.62
N LEU A 239 -4.06 -6.47 16.04
CA LEU A 239 -4.30 -5.09 15.63
C LEU A 239 -3.52 -4.71 14.37
N GLY A 240 -2.78 -5.63 13.74
CA GLY A 240 -2.07 -5.35 12.49
C GLY A 240 -1.04 -4.22 12.61
N ASP A 241 -1.03 -3.31 11.63
CA ASP A 241 -0.17 -2.12 11.60
C ASP A 241 -0.78 -1.02 12.48
N CYS A 242 -0.63 -1.19 13.80
CA CYS A 242 -1.19 -0.36 14.85
C CYS A 242 -0.17 -0.27 15.99
N TRP A 243 0.06 0.95 16.51
CA TRP A 243 1.19 1.27 17.38
C TRP A 243 0.76 2.04 18.62
N THR A 244 1.69 2.32 19.52
CA THR A 244 1.50 3.29 20.61
C THR A 244 2.29 4.56 20.32
N HIS A 245 1.89 5.67 20.94
CA HIS A 245 2.62 6.93 20.83
C HIS A 245 2.47 7.70 22.15
N PRO A 246 3.55 8.30 22.69
CA PRO A 246 3.52 8.91 24.03
C PRO A 246 2.54 10.08 24.17
N ASP A 247 2.29 10.82 23.09
CA ASP A 247 1.45 12.03 23.13
C ASP A 247 -0.05 11.77 22.97
N VAL A 248 -0.48 10.50 22.84
CA VAL A 248 -1.91 10.14 22.71
C VAL A 248 -2.23 8.91 23.54
N ASP A 249 -3.40 8.90 24.15
CA ASP A 249 -3.88 7.73 24.87
C ASP A 249 -4.35 6.63 23.89
N GLY A 250 -3.97 5.38 24.18
CA GLY A 250 -4.38 4.23 23.39
C GLY A 250 -3.48 3.94 22.18
N TYR A 251 -4.08 3.64 21.04
CA TYR A 251 -3.38 3.09 19.88
C TYR A 251 -3.49 3.97 18.64
N VAL A 252 -2.48 3.89 17.77
CA VAL A 252 -2.37 4.59 16.49
C VAL A 252 -2.48 3.57 15.35
N PRO A 253 -3.70 3.30 14.84
CA PRO A 253 -3.88 2.44 13.68
C PRO A 253 -3.42 3.15 12.41
N LEU A 254 -2.66 2.45 11.57
CA LEU A 254 -2.16 2.96 10.28
C LEU A 254 -2.57 2.05 9.12
N HIS A 255 -2.53 0.72 9.32
CA HIS A 255 -3.04 -0.29 8.38
C HIS A 255 -2.58 -0.13 6.93
N LYS A 256 -1.39 0.44 6.71
CA LYS A 256 -0.98 1.02 5.42
C LYS A 256 -0.98 0.00 4.28
N LEU A 257 -0.50 -1.22 4.53
CA LEU A 257 -0.44 -2.22 3.47
C LEU A 257 -1.84 -2.76 3.12
N SER A 258 -2.66 -3.07 4.13
CA SER A 258 -4.05 -3.48 3.92
C SER A 258 -4.84 -2.38 3.22
N GLN A 259 -4.57 -1.11 3.54
CA GLN A 259 -5.12 0.07 2.88
C GLN A 259 -4.76 0.12 1.39
N TRP A 260 -3.49 -0.10 1.04
CA TRP A 260 -3.06 -0.15 -0.35
C TRP A 260 -3.60 -1.40 -1.10
N MET A 261 -3.71 -2.52 -0.39
CA MET A 261 -4.37 -3.72 -0.90
C MET A 261 -5.83 -3.43 -1.23
N SER A 262 -6.56 -2.69 -0.37
CA SER A 262 -7.93 -2.28 -0.66
C SER A 262 -8.05 -1.52 -1.97
N TYR A 263 -7.19 -0.52 -2.23
CA TYR A 263 -7.16 0.18 -3.53
C TYR A 263 -6.90 -0.76 -4.70
N SER A 264 -6.07 -1.79 -4.49
CA SER A 264 -5.75 -2.80 -5.50
C SER A 264 -6.89 -3.81 -5.76
N LEU A 265 -7.90 -3.87 -4.89
CA LEU A 265 -9.06 -4.76 -5.07
C LEU A 265 -10.28 -4.05 -5.68
N ILE A 266 -10.24 -2.73 -5.84
CA ILE A 266 -11.34 -1.95 -6.42
C ILE A 266 -11.56 -2.30 -7.89
N GLU A 267 -10.51 -2.24 -8.72
CA GLU A 267 -10.63 -2.54 -10.16
C GLU A 267 -11.15 -3.98 -10.40
N PRO A 268 -10.65 -5.03 -9.70
CA PRO A 268 -11.22 -6.39 -9.77
C PRO A 268 -12.72 -6.49 -9.49
N LEU A 269 -13.22 -5.82 -8.45
CA LEU A 269 -14.64 -5.81 -8.12
C LEU A 269 -15.44 -5.11 -9.23
N GLN A 270 -14.93 -4.00 -9.77
CA GLN A 270 -15.56 -3.29 -10.89
C GLN A 270 -15.60 -4.12 -12.17
N TRP A 271 -14.53 -4.85 -12.50
CA TRP A 271 -14.51 -5.79 -13.62
C TRP A 271 -15.54 -6.91 -13.43
N ALA A 272 -15.76 -7.36 -12.20
CA ALA A 272 -16.80 -8.31 -11.87
C ALA A 272 -18.23 -7.74 -11.97
N GLY A 273 -18.39 -6.41 -12.03
CA GLY A 273 -19.69 -5.73 -12.12
C GLY A 273 -20.21 -5.18 -10.79
N ILE A 274 -19.37 -5.12 -9.77
CA ILE A 274 -19.68 -4.50 -8.48
C ILE A 274 -19.16 -3.06 -8.51
N GLU A 275 -20.06 -2.10 -8.35
CA GLU A 275 -19.69 -0.69 -8.27
C GLU A 275 -19.12 -0.40 -6.87
N VAL A 276 -17.83 -0.10 -6.79
CA VAL A 276 -17.23 0.39 -5.54
C VAL A 276 -17.48 1.89 -5.42
N VAL A 277 -18.08 2.30 -4.31
CA VAL A 277 -18.53 3.67 -4.02
C VAL A 277 -17.78 4.24 -2.83
N GLU A 278 -17.90 5.56 -2.59
CA GLU A 278 -17.31 6.24 -1.42
C GLU A 278 -15.80 5.97 -1.28
N ILE A 279 -15.06 6.12 -2.39
CA ILE A 279 -13.61 5.84 -2.44
C ILE A 279 -12.83 6.69 -1.43
N ASP A 280 -13.25 7.93 -1.15
CA ASP A 280 -12.64 8.80 -0.13
C ASP A 280 -12.95 8.34 1.33
N GLY A 281 -13.81 7.33 1.52
CA GLY A 281 -13.96 6.63 2.79
C GLY A 281 -12.68 5.92 3.23
N LEU A 282 -11.86 5.48 2.27
CA LEU A 282 -10.50 4.98 2.45
C LEU A 282 -9.52 6.15 2.73
N THR A 283 -8.42 5.88 3.44
CA THR A 283 -7.41 6.87 3.82
C THR A 283 -6.21 6.94 2.86
N GLY A 284 -5.45 8.03 2.97
CA GLY A 284 -4.13 8.15 2.35
C GLY A 284 -3.15 7.09 2.89
N LEU A 285 -2.03 6.89 2.18
CA LEU A 285 -1.02 5.91 2.56
C LEU A 285 0.11 6.55 3.35
N ALA A 286 0.31 6.08 4.58
CA ALA A 286 1.41 6.41 5.48
C ALA A 286 2.76 5.82 5.02
N GLU A 287 3.13 6.09 3.77
CA GLU A 287 4.30 5.57 3.08
C GLU A 287 5.34 6.69 2.88
N TYR A 288 6.62 6.31 2.78
CA TYR A 288 7.73 7.26 2.86
C TYR A 288 7.81 8.28 1.73
N ARG A 289 7.24 8.06 0.53
CA ARG A 289 7.26 9.08 -0.55
C ARG A 289 6.20 10.16 -0.31
N ASN A 290 4.99 9.78 0.10
CA ASN A 290 3.94 10.68 0.53
C ASN A 290 4.39 11.46 1.77
N GLY A 291 4.93 10.78 2.78
CA GLY A 291 5.45 11.44 3.97
C GLY A 291 6.68 12.30 3.66
N GLY A 292 7.52 11.84 2.72
CA GLY A 292 8.72 12.52 2.29
C GLY A 292 8.44 13.81 1.54
N LEU A 293 7.37 13.85 0.75
CA LEU A 293 6.88 15.08 0.11
C LEU A 293 6.67 16.19 1.15
N PHE A 294 5.98 15.88 2.26
CA PHE A 294 5.72 16.87 3.30
C PHE A 294 6.99 17.34 4.02
N VAL A 295 7.97 16.45 4.20
CA VAL A 295 9.25 16.82 4.81
C VAL A 295 10.10 17.67 3.84
N ASP A 296 10.26 17.23 2.59
CA ASP A 296 11.12 17.89 1.60
C ASP A 296 10.57 19.24 1.11
N MET A 297 9.25 19.43 1.20
CA MET A 297 8.57 20.71 0.95
C MET A 297 8.49 21.60 2.20
N GLY A 298 8.95 21.11 3.36
CA GLY A 298 8.98 21.85 4.62
C GLY A 298 7.62 22.00 5.30
N VAL A 299 6.60 21.24 4.89
CA VAL A 299 5.32 21.16 5.64
C VAL A 299 5.56 20.51 7.00
N LEU A 300 6.43 19.50 7.04
CA LEU A 300 6.91 18.88 8.26
C LEU A 300 8.40 19.15 8.41
N ALA A 301 8.82 19.51 9.61
CA ALA A 301 10.23 19.65 9.98
C ALA A 301 10.50 18.84 11.25
N LEU A 302 11.68 18.22 11.33
CA LEU A 302 12.12 17.60 12.58
C LEU A 302 12.26 18.67 13.66
N ALA A 303 11.82 18.34 14.87
CA ALA A 303 12.04 19.17 16.04
C ALA A 303 13.55 19.31 16.31
N ASP A 304 14.29 18.19 16.31
CA ASP A 304 15.75 18.13 16.31
C ASP A 304 16.28 17.78 14.90
N PRO A 305 16.96 18.69 14.20
CA PRO A 305 17.56 18.41 12.90
C PRO A 305 18.57 17.24 12.90
N ALA A 306 19.19 16.92 14.03
CA ALA A 306 20.14 15.81 14.13
C ALA A 306 19.48 14.44 13.89
N ASP A 307 18.16 14.33 14.08
CA ASP A 307 17.43 13.09 13.83
C ASP A 307 17.38 12.71 12.35
N ALA A 308 17.66 13.65 11.42
CA ALA A 308 17.76 13.34 10.00
C ALA A 308 18.95 12.41 9.67
N ALA A 309 20.00 12.42 10.50
CA ALA A 309 21.19 11.59 10.30
C ALA A 309 21.06 10.20 10.96
N ARG A 310 19.95 9.92 11.65
CA ARG A 310 19.74 8.70 12.43
C ARG A 310 18.73 7.79 11.75
N ALA A 311 18.90 6.49 11.93
CA ALA A 311 17.89 5.50 11.58
C ALA A 311 16.95 5.29 12.78
N HIS A 312 15.64 5.31 12.53
CA HIS A 312 14.61 5.24 13.55
C HIS A 312 13.84 3.93 13.47
N PRO A 313 13.52 3.28 14.60
CA PRO A 313 12.71 2.07 14.59
C PRO A 313 11.29 2.40 14.12
N VAL A 314 10.65 1.47 13.42
CA VAL A 314 9.34 1.70 12.80
C VAL A 314 8.21 1.91 13.82
N ASP A 315 8.36 1.36 15.02
CA ASP A 315 7.48 1.53 16.18
C ASP A 315 7.86 2.75 17.06
N GLY A 316 8.92 3.48 16.68
CA GLY A 316 9.39 4.64 17.41
C GLY A 316 8.44 5.84 17.27
N PRO A 317 8.31 6.70 18.31
CA PRO A 317 7.39 7.84 18.31
C PRO A 317 7.53 8.74 17.07
N LEU A 318 8.76 9.06 16.67
CA LEU A 318 9.03 9.89 15.50
C LEU A 318 8.43 9.30 14.22
N VAL A 319 8.61 8.00 13.98
CA VAL A 319 8.11 7.32 12.77
C VAL A 319 6.59 7.15 12.82
N VAL A 320 6.04 6.76 13.97
CA VAL A 320 4.59 6.64 14.16
C VAL A 320 3.91 7.99 13.95
N GLY A 321 4.46 9.07 14.53
CA GLY A 321 3.98 10.44 14.33
C GLY A 321 4.07 10.89 12.89
N TRP A 322 5.19 10.63 12.20
CA TRP A 322 5.34 10.95 10.78
C TRP A 322 4.30 10.27 9.90
N ARG A 323 4.07 8.97 10.15
CA ARG A 323 3.13 8.14 9.41
C ARG A 323 1.68 8.61 9.63
N ALA A 324 1.30 8.93 10.87
CA ALA A 324 -0.02 9.48 11.18
C ALA A 324 -0.22 10.87 10.55
N LEU A 325 0.75 11.77 10.70
CA LEU A 325 0.73 13.10 10.06
C LEU A 325 0.63 13.00 8.54
N THR A 326 1.33 12.04 7.92
CA THR A 326 1.23 11.79 6.48
C THR A 326 -0.21 11.52 6.06
N VAL A 327 -0.94 10.66 6.78
CA VAL A 327 -2.34 10.36 6.46
C VAL A 327 -3.21 11.61 6.57
N ALA A 328 -3.08 12.37 7.65
CA ALA A 328 -3.89 13.57 7.85
C ALA A 328 -3.56 14.68 6.83
N LEU A 329 -2.28 14.86 6.51
CA LEU A 329 -1.84 15.86 5.53
C LEU A 329 -2.26 15.48 4.10
N LEU A 330 -2.38 14.19 3.78
CA LEU A 330 -2.97 13.73 2.51
C LEU A 330 -4.44 14.14 2.39
N ASP A 331 -5.22 14.07 3.47
CA ASP A 331 -6.59 14.61 3.48
C ASP A 331 -6.60 16.15 3.30
N ARG A 332 -5.59 16.87 3.82
CA ARG A 332 -5.50 18.34 3.70
C ARG A 332 -5.00 18.82 2.33
N ILE A 333 -4.13 18.05 1.66
CA ILE A 333 -3.57 18.41 0.34
C ILE A 333 -4.51 18.04 -0.81
N ALA A 334 -5.30 16.97 -0.69
CA ALA A 334 -6.21 16.50 -1.73
C ALA A 334 -7.17 17.58 -2.28
N PRO A 335 -7.92 18.35 -1.46
CA PRO A 335 -8.79 19.41 -1.98
C PRO A 335 -8.00 20.50 -2.73
N ARG A 336 -6.79 20.84 -2.27
CA ARG A 336 -5.92 21.85 -2.90
C ARG A 336 -5.40 21.42 -4.27
N VAL A 337 -5.07 20.13 -4.40
CA VAL A 337 -4.64 19.54 -5.68
C VAL A 337 -5.82 19.49 -6.65
N ARG A 338 -7.00 19.09 -6.19
CA ARG A 338 -8.22 19.06 -7.00
C ARG A 338 -8.59 20.44 -7.55
N GLU A 339 -8.53 21.47 -6.70
CA GLU A 339 -8.73 22.86 -7.10
C GLU A 339 -7.76 23.26 -8.21
N ARG A 340 -6.47 23.00 -8.03
CA ARG A 340 -5.43 23.30 -9.04
C ARG A 340 -5.68 22.58 -10.35
N LEU A 341 -6.15 21.34 -10.31
CA LEU A 341 -6.42 20.52 -11.50
C LEU A 341 -7.79 20.80 -12.13
N GLY A 342 -8.68 21.52 -11.45
CA GLY A 342 -10.04 21.79 -11.93
C GLY A 342 -10.94 20.55 -11.95
N VAL A 343 -10.76 19.62 -10.99
CA VAL A 343 -11.51 18.34 -10.92
C VAL A 343 -12.29 18.21 -9.61
N SER A 344 -13.39 17.47 -9.62
CA SER A 344 -14.19 17.17 -8.42
C SER A 344 -13.60 16.02 -7.60
N ALA A 345 -14.03 15.89 -6.34
CA ALA A 345 -13.65 14.76 -5.49
C ALA A 345 -14.14 13.41 -6.06
N ASP A 346 -15.34 13.37 -6.64
CA ASP A 346 -15.89 12.14 -7.23
C ASP A 346 -15.11 11.67 -8.47
N ALA A 347 -14.69 12.61 -9.32
CA ALA A 347 -13.88 12.30 -10.50
C ALA A 347 -12.43 11.96 -10.13
N PHE A 348 -11.91 12.60 -9.06
CA PHE A 348 -10.52 12.52 -8.65
C PHE A 348 -10.40 12.18 -7.15
N PRO A 349 -10.80 10.97 -6.73
CA PRO A 349 -10.72 10.53 -5.33
C PRO A 349 -9.28 10.49 -4.85
N LEU A 350 -9.08 10.41 -3.54
CA LEU A 350 -7.77 10.42 -2.88
C LEU A 350 -6.82 9.39 -3.51
N ALA A 351 -7.33 8.21 -3.85
CA ALA A 351 -6.58 7.15 -4.55
C ALA A 351 -5.88 7.63 -5.85
N ARG A 352 -6.47 8.59 -6.59
CA ARG A 352 -5.88 9.20 -7.80
C ARG A 352 -4.93 10.34 -7.45
N VAL A 353 -5.19 11.08 -6.36
CA VAL A 353 -4.23 12.07 -5.82
C VAL A 353 -2.93 11.40 -5.40
N LEU A 354 -2.97 10.15 -4.92
CA LEU A 354 -1.78 9.40 -4.55
C LEU A 354 -0.92 9.02 -5.77
N GLU A 355 -1.49 8.29 -6.75
CA GLU A 355 -0.76 7.65 -7.85
C GLU A 355 0.07 8.63 -8.67
N GLY A 356 -0.61 9.48 -9.43
CA GLY A 356 0.03 10.47 -10.29
C GLY A 356 0.45 11.74 -9.56
N GLY A 357 0.08 11.87 -8.28
CA GLY A 357 0.29 13.07 -7.47
C GLY A 357 1.32 12.86 -6.38
N THR A 358 0.89 12.72 -5.12
CA THR A 358 1.77 12.88 -3.95
C THR A 358 2.91 11.86 -3.91
N TRP A 359 2.67 10.62 -4.35
CA TRP A 359 3.69 9.59 -4.40
C TRP A 359 4.75 9.88 -5.48
N ALA A 360 4.30 10.34 -6.65
CA ALA A 360 5.19 10.71 -7.76
C ALA A 360 5.96 12.00 -7.47
N ALA A 361 5.29 12.99 -6.86
CA ALA A 361 5.88 14.25 -6.43
C ALA A 361 6.93 14.02 -5.33
N GLY A 362 6.63 13.19 -4.34
CA GLY A 362 7.58 12.75 -3.32
C GLY A 362 8.81 12.07 -3.92
N ARG A 363 8.63 11.20 -4.92
CA ARG A 363 9.74 10.56 -5.65
C ARG A 363 10.59 11.57 -6.42
N ARG A 364 9.96 12.57 -7.06
CA ARG A 364 10.66 13.62 -7.81
C ARG A 364 11.50 14.48 -6.88
N ILE A 365 10.90 15.05 -5.83
CA ILE A 365 11.64 15.94 -4.94
C ILE A 365 12.73 15.22 -4.15
N ALA A 366 12.52 13.95 -3.79
CA ALA A 366 13.57 13.15 -3.15
C ALA A 366 14.84 13.06 -4.02
N ARG A 367 14.70 12.93 -5.35
CA ARG A 367 15.84 12.93 -6.28
C ARG A 367 16.47 14.30 -6.48
N GLU A 368 15.70 15.37 -6.35
CA GLU A 368 16.22 16.74 -6.39
C GLU A 368 17.01 17.08 -5.12
N ARG A 369 16.63 16.49 -3.97
CA ARG A 369 17.27 16.73 -2.66
C ARG A 369 18.42 15.78 -2.35
N ARG A 370 18.39 14.55 -2.86
CA ARG A 370 19.34 13.48 -2.50
C ARG A 370 19.72 12.66 -3.72
N ALA A 371 21.02 12.39 -3.88
CA ALA A 371 21.57 11.71 -5.05
C ALA A 371 21.05 10.26 -5.22
N ASP A 372 20.75 9.57 -4.13
CA ASP A 372 20.17 8.22 -4.14
C ASP A 372 18.65 8.21 -4.33
N GLY A 373 18.00 9.37 -4.23
CA GLY A 373 16.53 9.53 -4.23
C GLY A 373 15.85 8.82 -3.05
N GLY A 374 16.57 8.63 -1.94
CA GLY A 374 16.08 7.98 -0.72
C GLY A 374 15.09 8.84 0.08
N PRO A 375 14.39 8.25 1.05
CA PRO A 375 13.49 8.99 1.94
C PRO A 375 14.27 9.98 2.81
N PRO A 376 13.64 11.08 3.26
CA PRO A 376 14.30 12.06 4.13
C PRO A 376 14.50 11.54 5.57
N ILE A 377 13.77 10.50 5.97
CA ILE A 377 13.89 9.83 7.27
C ILE A 377 14.26 8.36 7.03
N ALA A 378 15.37 7.91 7.62
CA ALA A 378 15.76 6.51 7.57
C ALA A 378 14.97 5.70 8.60
N VAL A 379 14.29 4.65 8.15
CA VAL A 379 13.48 3.76 9.01
C VAL A 379 14.15 2.39 9.05
N LEU A 380 14.38 1.88 10.26
CA LEU A 380 14.73 0.49 10.50
C LEU A 380 13.47 -0.34 10.37
N SER A 381 13.34 -1.06 9.26
CA SER A 381 12.24 -1.97 8.98
C SER A 381 12.75 -3.38 8.76
N ASP A 382 12.00 -4.36 9.24
CA ASP A 382 12.19 -5.79 8.99
C ASP A 382 11.56 -6.24 7.65
N GLY A 383 11.06 -5.29 6.85
CA GLY A 383 10.35 -5.55 5.60
C GLY A 383 8.85 -5.86 5.78
N THR A 384 8.32 -5.84 7.01
CA THR A 384 6.90 -6.07 7.29
C THR A 384 6.07 -4.79 7.44
N VAL A 385 6.74 -3.64 7.48
CA VAL A 385 6.13 -2.29 7.56
C VAL A 385 6.89 -1.37 6.59
N PHE A 386 6.14 -0.61 5.79
CA PHE A 386 6.62 0.06 4.58
C PHE A 386 6.67 1.58 4.65
#